data_AF-B8GUZ1-F1
#
_entry.id   AF-B8GUZ1-F1
#
_cell.length_a   1.000
_cell.length_b   1.000
_cell.length_c   1.000
_cell.angle_alpha   90.00
_cell.angle_beta   90.00
_cell.angle_gamma   90.00
#
_symmetry.space_group_name_H-M   'P 1'
#
loop_
_entity.id
_entity.type
_entity.pdbx_description
1 polymer ?
#
loop_
_entity_poly.entity_id
_entity_poly.type
_entity_poly.pdbx_seq_one_letter_code
_entity_poly.pdbx_strand_id
1 'polypeptide(L)'
;MNLRTMIVAVPLCLLLAASVAWASDFRIKGYFKDRATNRIFTIEYRGDPGADQARRYAEQRPYAAGQMTAVYFYPAGSRMPVDGITRAKNLFDANRILYDVPGLAAWRYAYMRGFDGRSQFVDCLESAGHDLCR
;
A
#
# COMPACT_ATOMS: atom_id res chain seq x y z
N MET A 1 62.58 7.98 -35.25
CA MET A 1 61.70 9.14 -35.51
C MET A 1 60.24 8.69 -35.46
N ASN A 2 59.63 8.90 -34.29
CA ASN A 2 58.22 9.12 -33.93
C ASN A 2 57.09 8.37 -34.66
N LEU A 3 56.65 7.27 -34.06
CA LEU A 3 55.33 6.66 -34.25
C LEU A 3 54.27 7.53 -33.55
N ARG A 4 53.30 8.07 -34.29
CA ARG A 4 52.17 8.83 -33.74
C ARG A 4 51.06 7.87 -33.31
N THR A 5 50.83 7.78 -32.01
CA THR A 5 49.73 7.04 -31.38
C THR A 5 48.38 7.67 -31.73
N MET A 6 47.49 6.89 -32.34
CA MET A 6 46.13 7.29 -32.69
C MET A 6 45.21 6.93 -31.51
N ILE A 7 44.74 7.94 -30.77
CA ILE A 7 43.77 7.76 -29.68
C ILE A 7 42.37 7.74 -30.30
N VAL A 8 41.72 6.58 -30.32
CA VAL A 8 40.31 6.45 -30.67
C VAL A 8 39.49 6.73 -29.40
N ALA A 9 38.88 7.90 -29.32
CA ALA A 9 37.94 8.24 -28.28
C ALA A 9 36.59 7.57 -28.58
N VAL A 10 36.25 6.51 -27.84
CA VAL A 10 34.91 5.90 -27.87
C VAL A 10 33.99 6.78 -27.01
N PRO A 11 32.93 7.39 -27.56
CA PRO A 11 31.98 8.13 -26.75
C PRO A 11 31.16 7.12 -25.95
N LEU A 12 31.39 7.10 -24.64
CA LEU A 12 30.60 6.36 -23.65
C LEU A 12 29.20 6.97 -23.62
N CYS A 13 28.31 6.46 -24.47
CA CYS A 13 26.91 6.85 -24.52
C CYS A 13 26.22 6.28 -23.28
N LEU A 14 26.16 7.08 -22.20
CA LEU A 14 25.43 6.76 -20.97
C LEU A 14 23.92 6.81 -21.29
N LEU A 15 23.36 5.67 -21.73
CA LEU A 15 21.92 5.49 -21.85
C LEU A 15 21.30 5.46 -20.44
N LEU A 16 20.97 6.62 -19.90
CA LEU A 16 20.03 6.76 -18.78
C LEU A 16 18.66 6.31 -19.28
N ALA A 17 18.38 5.01 -19.13
CA ALA A 17 17.03 4.49 -19.26
C ALA A 17 16.18 5.09 -18.12
N ALA A 18 15.51 6.21 -18.40
CA ALA A 18 14.45 6.71 -17.54
C ALA A 18 13.32 5.68 -17.54
N SER A 19 13.35 4.76 -16.58
CA SER A 19 12.22 3.91 -16.28
C SER A 19 11.05 4.82 -15.91
N VAL A 20 10.13 5.02 -16.86
CA VAL A 20 8.84 5.66 -16.61
C VAL A 20 8.10 4.72 -15.67
N ALA A 21 8.29 4.91 -14.37
CA ALA A 21 7.44 4.28 -13.38
C ALA A 21 6.03 4.82 -13.65
N TRP A 22 5.14 3.97 -14.17
CA TRP A 22 3.72 4.31 -14.16
C TRP A 22 3.34 4.52 -12.70
N ALA A 23 3.12 5.78 -12.34
CA ALA A 23 2.72 6.13 -11.00
C ALA A 23 1.40 5.42 -10.73
N SER A 24 1.43 4.46 -9.80
CA SER A 24 0.20 3.76 -9.43
C SER A 24 -0.79 4.75 -8.86
N ASP A 25 -2.03 4.65 -9.35
CA ASP A 25 -3.14 5.50 -8.92
C ASP A 25 -3.82 4.86 -7.72
N PHE A 26 -3.64 5.45 -6.54
CA PHE A 26 -4.26 5.02 -5.30
C PHE A 26 -5.50 5.85 -4.99
N ARG A 27 -6.63 5.17 -4.78
CA ARG A 27 -7.92 5.80 -4.48
C ARG A 27 -8.49 5.25 -3.19
N ILE A 28 -8.82 6.12 -2.24
CA ILE A 28 -9.59 5.71 -1.07
C ILE A 28 -11.00 5.34 -1.55
N LYS A 29 -11.43 4.12 -1.24
CA LYS A 29 -12.79 3.66 -1.54
C LYS A 29 -13.62 3.60 -0.27
N GLY A 30 -13.10 2.99 0.80
CA GLY A 30 -13.75 2.93 2.11
C GLY A 30 -12.93 3.65 3.17
N TYR A 31 -13.63 4.24 4.12
CA TYR A 31 -13.03 4.93 5.26
C TYR A 31 -13.88 4.77 6.50
N PHE A 32 -13.27 4.30 7.57
CA PHE A 32 -13.86 4.21 8.90
C PHE A 32 -13.08 5.10 9.86
N LYS A 33 -13.81 5.77 10.75
CA LYS A 33 -13.24 6.44 11.91
C LYS A 33 -14.19 6.34 13.10
N ASP A 34 -13.69 5.89 14.25
CA ASP A 34 -14.46 5.87 15.49
C ASP A 34 -14.27 7.13 16.34
N ARG A 35 -14.91 7.15 17.51
CA ARG A 35 -14.83 8.25 18.49
C ARG A 35 -13.45 8.40 19.14
N ALA A 36 -12.71 7.30 19.30
CA ALA A 36 -11.33 7.33 19.77
C ALA A 36 -10.37 7.80 18.66
N THR A 37 -10.86 7.91 17.44
CA THR A 37 -10.12 8.25 16.22
C THR A 37 -9.24 7.11 15.71
N ASN A 38 -9.58 5.86 16.00
CA ASN A 38 -9.07 4.74 15.23
C ASN A 38 -9.55 4.86 13.78
N ARG A 39 -8.70 4.52 12.82
CA ARG A 39 -8.98 4.69 11.39
C ARG A 39 -8.69 3.42 10.61
N ILE A 40 -9.55 3.14 9.64
CA ILE A 40 -9.30 2.10 8.64
C ILE A 40 -9.56 2.71 7.26
N PHE A 41 -8.65 2.46 6.33
CA PHE A 41 -8.78 2.84 4.93
C PHE A 41 -8.75 1.59 4.05
N THR A 42 -9.66 1.52 3.07
CA THR A 42 -9.54 0.57 1.96
C THR A 42 -9.20 1.33 0.69
N ILE A 43 -8.10 0.93 0.05
CA ILE A 43 -7.50 1.62 -1.08
C ILE A 43 -7.64 0.73 -2.31
N GLU A 44 -8.20 1.28 -3.38
CA GLU A 44 -8.11 0.69 -4.71
C GLU A 44 -6.84 1.20 -5.39
N TYR A 45 -6.10 0.32 -6.06
CA TYR A 45 -4.96 0.70 -6.90
C TYR A 45 -5.10 0.20 -8.34
N ARG A 46 -4.57 0.97 -9.29
CA ARG A 46 -4.39 0.57 -10.70
C ARG A 46 -2.90 0.47 -11.03
N GLY A 47 -2.53 -0.52 -11.84
CA GLY A 47 -1.12 -0.85 -12.12
C GLY A 47 -0.51 -1.74 -11.05
N ASP A 48 0.84 -1.84 -11.03
CA ASP A 48 1.58 -2.46 -9.94
C ASP A 48 2.38 -1.40 -9.17
N PRO A 49 1.95 -1.02 -7.95
CA PRO A 49 2.67 -0.03 -7.16
C PRO A 49 4.02 -0.52 -6.63
N GLY A 50 4.22 -1.84 -6.51
CA GLY A 50 5.26 -2.38 -5.67
C GLY A 50 5.07 -2.07 -4.18
N ALA A 51 5.71 -2.86 -3.33
CA ALA A 51 5.59 -2.78 -1.88
C ALA A 51 5.98 -1.39 -1.32
N ASP A 52 7.08 -0.81 -1.81
CA ASP A 52 7.61 0.46 -1.30
C ASP A 52 6.66 1.65 -1.57
N GLN A 53 6.01 1.69 -2.74
CA GLN A 53 5.09 2.77 -3.04
C GLN A 53 3.82 2.67 -2.20
N ALA A 54 3.28 1.46 -2.04
CA ALA A 54 2.12 1.20 -1.17
C ALA A 54 2.43 1.55 0.30
N ARG A 55 3.63 1.18 0.79
CA ARG A 55 4.08 1.53 2.14
C ARG A 55 4.13 3.03 2.36
N ARG A 56 4.84 3.77 1.49
CA ARG A 56 4.94 5.24 1.58
C ARG A 56 3.57 5.90 1.55
N TYR A 57 2.65 5.40 0.70
CA TYR A 57 1.28 5.92 0.66
C TYR A 57 0.52 5.70 1.98
N ALA A 58 0.68 4.52 2.59
CA ALA A 58 0.05 4.16 3.86
C ALA A 58 0.60 4.96 5.04
N GLU A 59 1.92 5.17 5.10
CA GLU A 59 2.60 5.91 6.17
C GLU A 59 2.16 7.39 6.25
N GLN A 60 1.74 7.96 5.13
CA GLN A 60 1.20 9.32 5.03
C GLN A 60 -0.26 9.44 5.50
N ARG A 61 -0.93 8.32 5.82
CA ARG A 61 -2.31 8.39 6.31
C ARG A 61 -2.37 9.02 7.71
N PRO A 62 -3.44 9.76 8.05
CA PRO A 62 -3.58 10.37 9.35
C PRO A 62 -3.45 9.36 10.49
N TYR A 63 -2.70 9.76 11.52
CA TYR A 63 -2.49 9.00 12.75
C TYR A 63 -2.57 9.95 13.95
N ALA A 64 -3.08 9.45 15.07
CA ALA A 64 -3.07 10.15 16.35
C ALA A 64 -2.38 9.25 17.37
N ALA A 65 -1.55 9.83 18.23
CA ALA A 65 -0.85 9.08 19.27
C ALA A 65 -1.84 8.31 20.16
N GLY A 66 -1.55 7.04 20.45
CA GLY A 66 -2.42 6.20 21.25
C GLY A 66 -3.63 5.62 20.50
N GLN A 67 -3.68 5.73 19.16
CA GLN A 67 -4.78 5.24 18.32
C GLN A 67 -4.25 4.37 17.18
N MET A 68 -5.11 3.57 16.57
CA MET A 68 -4.74 2.69 15.47
C MET A 68 -5.11 3.32 14.11
N THR A 69 -4.22 3.17 13.12
CA THR A 69 -4.53 3.44 11.70
C THR A 69 -4.14 2.23 10.85
N ALA A 70 -5.10 1.63 10.15
CA ALA A 70 -4.85 0.53 9.20
C ALA A 70 -5.23 0.92 7.76
N VAL A 71 -4.51 0.33 6.80
CA VAL A 71 -4.68 0.59 5.37
C VAL A 71 -4.56 -0.73 4.61
N TYR A 72 -5.59 -1.06 3.82
CA TYR A 72 -5.66 -2.30 3.05
C TYR A 72 -5.77 -1.99 1.56
N PHE A 73 -4.91 -2.60 0.73
CA PHE A 73 -4.77 -2.29 -0.69
C PHE A 73 -5.32 -3.39 -1.57
N TYR A 74 -6.25 -3.02 -2.45
CA TYR A 74 -6.95 -3.93 -3.35
C TYR A 74 -6.68 -3.56 -4.81
N PRO A 75 -6.41 -4.53 -5.70
CA PRO A 75 -6.32 -4.26 -7.12
C PRO A 75 -7.67 -3.77 -7.66
N ALA A 76 -7.65 -2.88 -8.64
CA ALA A 76 -8.85 -2.36 -9.28
C ALA A 76 -9.79 -3.47 -9.77
N GLY A 77 -11.09 -3.27 -9.54
CA GLY A 77 -12.12 -4.28 -9.84
C GLY A 77 -12.31 -5.36 -8.77
N SER A 78 -11.52 -5.35 -7.69
CA SER A 78 -11.73 -6.22 -6.53
C SER A 78 -13.09 -5.96 -5.87
N ARG A 79 -13.70 -7.03 -5.35
CA ARG A 79 -14.88 -6.91 -4.47
C ARG A 79 -14.45 -6.42 -3.08
N MET A 80 -14.44 -5.10 -2.91
CA MET A 80 -13.99 -4.41 -1.69
C MET A 80 -15.17 -4.13 -0.72
N PRO A 81 -14.92 -4.09 0.60
CA PRO A 81 -15.95 -3.75 1.59
C PRO A 81 -16.16 -2.23 1.72
N VAL A 82 -16.43 -1.54 0.62
CA VAL A 82 -16.51 -0.06 0.58
C VAL A 82 -17.57 0.50 1.53
N ASP A 83 -18.82 0.13 1.30
CA ASP A 83 -19.95 0.60 2.10
C ASP A 83 -19.93 0.00 3.51
N GLY A 84 -19.52 -1.28 3.62
CA GLY A 84 -19.42 -1.97 4.90
C GLY A 84 -18.48 -1.25 5.86
N ILE A 85 -17.26 -0.93 5.41
CA ILE A 85 -16.28 -0.21 6.23
C ILE A 85 -16.79 1.18 6.60
N THR A 86 -17.33 1.91 5.62
CA THR A 86 -17.80 3.28 5.84
C THR A 86 -18.96 3.36 6.85
N ARG A 87 -19.78 2.30 6.93
CA ARG A 87 -20.95 2.23 7.83
C ARG A 87 -20.71 1.45 9.11
N ALA A 88 -19.49 0.95 9.33
CA ALA A 88 -19.17 0.17 10.52
C ALA A 88 -19.41 0.98 11.81
N LYS A 89 -19.97 0.33 12.83
CA LYS A 89 -20.40 1.02 14.07
C LYS A 89 -19.24 1.30 15.03
N ASN A 90 -18.22 0.45 14.98
CA ASN A 90 -17.05 0.49 15.84
C ASN A 90 -15.93 -0.33 15.19
N LEU A 91 -14.75 -0.32 15.82
CA LEU A 91 -13.57 -0.97 15.27
C LEU A 91 -13.74 -2.50 15.12
N PHE A 92 -14.42 -3.15 16.06
CA PHE A 92 -14.69 -4.59 15.99
C PHE A 92 -15.58 -4.95 14.80
N ASP A 93 -16.62 -4.15 14.55
CA ASP A 93 -17.50 -4.33 13.40
C ASP A 93 -16.76 -4.09 12.08
N ALA A 94 -15.89 -3.08 12.03
CA ALA A 94 -15.05 -2.81 10.86
C ALA A 94 -14.09 -3.98 10.57
N ASN A 95 -13.45 -4.54 11.60
CA ASN A 95 -12.59 -5.72 11.45
C ASN A 95 -13.39 -6.95 11.01
N ARG A 96 -14.54 -7.23 11.62
CA ARG A 96 -15.43 -8.32 11.19
C ARG A 96 -15.81 -8.19 9.71
N ILE A 97 -16.06 -6.97 9.24
CA ILE A 97 -16.37 -6.71 7.83
C ILE A 97 -15.18 -7.04 6.91
N LEU A 98 -13.95 -6.70 7.31
CA LEU A 98 -12.74 -7.00 6.53
C LEU A 98 -12.44 -8.49 6.45
N TYR A 99 -12.46 -9.17 7.59
CA TYR A 99 -11.94 -10.53 7.73
C TYR A 99 -13.04 -11.60 7.53
N ASP A 100 -14.25 -11.37 8.04
CA ASP A 100 -15.23 -12.45 8.19
C ASP A 100 -16.34 -12.43 7.14
N VAL A 101 -16.56 -11.32 6.44
CA VAL A 101 -17.60 -11.25 5.41
C VAL A 101 -17.18 -12.07 4.19
N PRO A 102 -17.96 -13.10 3.79
CA PRO A 102 -17.64 -13.95 2.67
C PRO A 102 -17.79 -13.22 1.33
N GLY A 103 -17.00 -13.64 0.35
CA GLY A 103 -17.08 -13.12 -1.02
C GLY A 103 -16.40 -11.78 -1.27
N LEU A 104 -15.73 -11.19 -0.27
CA LEU A 104 -14.80 -10.08 -0.49
C LEU A 104 -13.45 -10.61 -0.99
N ALA A 105 -12.77 -9.82 -1.81
CA ALA A 105 -11.41 -10.14 -2.24
C ALA A 105 -10.42 -10.04 -1.07
N ALA A 106 -9.34 -10.81 -1.13
CA ALA A 106 -8.16 -10.56 -0.30
C ALA A 106 -7.44 -9.29 -0.78
N TRP A 107 -6.81 -8.57 0.13
CA TRP A 107 -5.96 -7.42 -0.21
C TRP A 107 -4.53 -7.90 -0.50
N ARG A 108 -3.82 -7.16 -1.37
CA ARG A 108 -2.40 -7.46 -1.69
C ARG A 108 -1.47 -6.95 -0.60
N TYR A 109 -1.70 -5.72 -0.12
CA TYR A 109 -0.85 -5.13 0.91
C TYR A 109 -1.69 -4.73 2.12
N ALA A 110 -1.10 -4.86 3.30
CA ALA A 110 -1.65 -4.40 4.56
C ALA A 110 -0.64 -3.52 5.28
N TYR A 111 -1.14 -2.44 5.86
CA TYR A 111 -0.38 -1.59 6.76
C TYR A 111 -1.18 -1.37 8.04
N MET A 112 -0.49 -1.36 9.17
CA MET A 112 -1.07 -0.95 10.44
C MET A 112 -0.05 -0.14 11.22
N ARG A 113 -0.46 1.02 11.74
CA ARG A 113 0.20 1.68 12.86
C ARG A 113 -0.64 1.46 14.11
N GLY A 114 -0.08 0.75 15.08
CA GLY A 114 -0.75 0.36 16.30
C GLY A 114 -0.86 1.47 17.33
N PHE A 115 -1.53 1.18 18.44
CA PHE A 115 -1.75 2.10 19.56
C PHE A 115 -0.44 2.58 20.21
N ASP A 116 0.62 1.78 20.12
CA ASP A 116 1.97 2.12 20.61
C ASP A 116 2.79 2.97 19.61
N GLY A 117 2.22 3.30 18.45
CA GLY A 117 2.86 4.05 17.38
C GLY A 117 3.81 3.24 16.50
N ARG A 118 4.06 1.96 16.80
CA ARG A 118 4.84 1.09 15.91
C ARG A 118 3.99 0.75 14.68
N SER A 119 4.66 0.62 13.53
CA SER A 119 4.01 0.26 12.27
C SER A 119 4.53 -1.05 11.69
N GLN A 120 3.62 -1.76 11.03
CA GLN A 120 3.89 -2.94 10.23
C GLN A 120 3.36 -2.72 8.81
N PHE A 121 4.08 -3.25 7.83
CA PHE A 121 3.67 -3.30 6.43
C PHE A 121 3.95 -4.71 5.92
N VAL A 122 2.97 -5.32 5.25
CA VAL A 122 3.01 -6.71 4.81
C VAL A 122 2.55 -6.80 3.35
N ASP A 123 3.29 -7.53 2.52
CA ASP A 123 2.79 -8.08 1.27
C ASP A 123 2.12 -9.42 1.57
N CYS A 124 0.79 -9.46 1.44
CA CYS A 124 -0.02 -10.62 1.77
C CYS A 124 0.04 -11.72 0.72
N LEU A 125 0.56 -11.45 -0.48
CA LEU A 125 0.87 -12.51 -1.44
C LEU A 125 2.10 -13.30 -0.99
N GLU A 126 3.10 -12.62 -0.43
CA GLU A 126 4.34 -13.23 0.04
C GLU A 126 4.24 -13.77 1.49
N SER A 127 3.30 -13.24 2.27
CA SER A 127 3.13 -13.55 3.70
C SER A 127 1.68 -13.86 4.07
N ALA A 128 1.03 -14.76 3.32
CA ALA A 128 -0.39 -15.07 3.46
C ALA A 128 -0.83 -15.51 4.88
N GLY A 129 0.08 -16.03 5.71
CA GLY A 129 -0.21 -16.42 7.09
C GLY A 129 -0.05 -15.33 8.15
N HIS A 130 0.29 -14.10 7.75
CA HIS A 130 0.44 -13.00 8.71
C HIS A 130 -0.92 -12.52 9.21
N ASP A 131 -1.03 -12.13 10.48
CA ASP A 131 -2.26 -11.65 11.15
C ASP A 131 -2.93 -10.42 10.49
N LEU A 132 -2.26 -9.77 9.55
CA LEU A 132 -2.78 -8.61 8.81
C LEU A 132 -3.30 -8.99 7.43
N CYS A 133 -3.27 -10.27 7.09
CA CYS A 133 -3.62 -10.81 5.78
C CYS A 133 -4.88 -11.68 5.89
N ARG A 134 -5.55 -11.84 4.74
CA ARG A 134 -6.76 -12.65 4.57
C ARG A 134 -6.47 -13.77 3.59
#